data_AF-A0A5E8C598-F1
#
_entry.id   AF-A0A5E8C598-F1
#
_cell.length_a   1.000
_cell.length_b   1.000
_cell.length_c   1.000
_cell.angle_alpha   90.00
_cell.angle_beta   90.00
_cell.angle_gamma   90.00
#
_symmetry.space_group_name_H-M   'P 1'
#
loop_
_entity.id
_entity.type
_entity.pdbx_description
1 polymer ?
#
loop_
_entity_poly.entity_id
_entity_poly.type
_entity_poly.pdbx_seq_one_letter_code
_entity_poly.pdbx_strand_id
1 'polypeptide(L)'
;MSSSSPHTHSFDPDCPFCSLANHSPPLTQNNIDVLPPNVLLSTPRVLAFLDVQPLTTSAAHILITPRAHTPTLLQLSSQDAKALGEALPAVARAAAKALGYNDQDSNDYNSSPDFNLIQNNGPGAGQTVPHVHFHLVFRKKNSSSSSSSSSSPTTGFSLDSDHTEKIAKTMLTDSNRFAKTPALRWSYAAQVFGRGQRTDLDDDWTHHIVPQLRKLIKL
;
A
#
# COMPACT_ATOMS: atom_id res chain seq x y z
N MET A 1 -24.42 36.02 -5.01
CA MET A 1 -24.48 34.64 -5.51
C MET A 1 -23.12 34.32 -6.11
N SER A 2 -22.23 33.71 -5.34
CA SER A 2 -20.89 33.33 -5.83
C SER A 2 -20.98 31.89 -6.29
N SER A 3 -20.90 31.68 -7.60
CA SER A 3 -20.89 30.35 -8.23
C SER A 3 -19.58 29.65 -7.90
N SER A 4 -19.62 28.67 -7.00
CA SER A 4 -18.51 27.75 -6.76
C SER A 4 -18.27 26.90 -8.01
N SER A 5 -17.14 27.12 -8.67
CA SER A 5 -16.64 26.34 -9.80
C SER A 5 -16.52 24.84 -9.46
N PRO A 6 -16.67 23.93 -10.45
CA PRO A 6 -16.60 22.50 -10.24
C PRO A 6 -15.19 22.09 -9.80
N HIS A 7 -15.11 21.18 -8.83
CA HIS A 7 -13.90 20.65 -8.19
C HIS A 7 -12.67 20.55 -9.11
N THR A 8 -11.87 21.61 -9.20
CA THR A 8 -10.57 21.56 -9.88
C THR A 8 -9.61 20.87 -8.95
N HIS A 9 -9.43 19.57 -9.15
CA HIS A 9 -8.28 18.84 -8.64
C HIS A 9 -7.02 19.64 -8.99
N SER A 10 -6.18 19.93 -7.99
CA SER A 10 -4.82 20.40 -8.26
C SER A 10 -4.16 19.41 -9.22
N PHE A 11 -3.50 19.91 -10.26
CA PHE A 11 -2.88 19.10 -11.31
C PHE A 11 -1.47 19.62 -11.54
N ASP A 12 -0.52 18.70 -11.68
CA ASP A 12 0.87 18.99 -12.01
C ASP A 12 1.22 18.22 -13.30
N PRO A 13 1.57 18.90 -14.41
CA PRO A 13 1.89 18.24 -15.67
C PRO A 13 3.15 17.36 -15.60
N ASP A 14 4.06 17.63 -14.67
CA ASP A 14 5.30 16.86 -14.49
C ASP A 14 5.13 15.67 -13.54
N CYS A 15 3.97 15.57 -12.86
CA CYS A 15 3.67 14.46 -11.98
C CYS A 15 3.13 13.24 -12.76
N PRO A 16 3.81 12.07 -12.71
CA PRO A 16 3.36 10.88 -13.44
C PRO A 16 1.99 10.37 -12.99
N PHE A 17 1.61 10.58 -11.73
CA PHE A 17 0.29 10.18 -11.22
C PHE A 17 -0.82 11.12 -11.68
N CYS A 18 -0.52 12.41 -11.88
CA CYS A 18 -1.43 13.34 -12.53
C CYS A 18 -1.64 12.95 -14.00
N SER A 19 -0.57 12.63 -14.73
CA SER A 19 -0.68 12.13 -16.10
C SER A 19 -1.52 10.86 -16.18
N LEU A 20 -1.28 9.88 -15.30
CA LEU A 20 -2.08 8.66 -15.23
C LEU A 20 -3.56 8.96 -14.93
N ALA A 21 -3.83 9.87 -14.00
CA ALA A 21 -5.19 10.29 -13.65
C ALA A 21 -5.93 10.95 -14.80
N ASN A 22 -5.23 11.74 -15.62
CA ASN A 22 -5.82 12.38 -16.79
C ASN A 22 -6.24 11.35 -17.86
N HIS A 23 -5.49 10.26 -18.00
CA HIS A 23 -5.78 9.20 -18.98
C HIS A 23 -6.67 8.07 -18.44
N SER A 24 -7.09 8.13 -17.18
CA SER A 24 -7.85 7.06 -16.52
C SER A 24 -9.20 7.58 -16.02
N PRO A 25 -10.17 7.90 -16.90
CA PRO A 25 -11.44 8.51 -16.48
C PRO A 25 -12.15 7.68 -15.39
N PRO A 26 -12.94 8.29 -14.49
CA PRO A 26 -13.68 7.55 -13.48
C PRO A 26 -14.53 6.44 -14.10
N LEU A 27 -14.47 5.25 -13.51
CA LEU A 27 -15.26 4.10 -13.94
C LEU A 27 -16.74 4.41 -13.78
N THR A 28 -17.45 4.38 -14.90
CA THR A 28 -18.87 4.10 -14.96
C THR A 28 -19.03 2.67 -15.47
N GLN A 29 -20.15 2.00 -15.19
CA GLN A 29 -20.39 0.60 -15.58
C GLN A 29 -20.17 0.31 -17.09
N ASN A 30 -20.09 1.34 -17.94
CA ASN A 30 -19.94 1.24 -19.38
C ASN A 30 -18.50 1.44 -19.91
N ASN A 31 -17.52 1.79 -19.06
CA ASN A 31 -16.19 2.27 -19.51
C ASN A 31 -14.98 1.45 -18.99
N ILE A 32 -15.18 0.19 -18.58
CA ILE A 32 -14.09 -0.65 -18.04
C ILE A 32 -12.97 -0.89 -19.06
N ASP A 33 -13.31 -0.96 -20.36
CA ASP A 33 -12.36 -1.26 -21.43
C ASP A 33 -11.48 -0.06 -21.83
N VAL A 34 -11.78 1.14 -21.35
CA VAL A 34 -11.06 2.38 -21.68
C VAL A 34 -9.87 2.64 -20.73
N LEU A 35 -9.77 1.89 -19.63
CA LEU A 35 -8.72 2.10 -18.63
C LEU A 35 -7.38 1.50 -19.06
N PRO A 36 -6.25 2.16 -18.75
CA PRO A 36 -4.92 1.60 -18.96
C PRO A 36 -4.78 0.19 -18.32
N PRO A 37 -4.04 -0.74 -18.93
CA PRO A 37 -4.00 -2.16 -18.51
C PRO A 37 -3.59 -2.39 -17.06
N ASN A 38 -2.80 -1.49 -16.47
CA ASN A 38 -2.31 -1.58 -15.09
C ASN A 38 -3.26 -0.93 -14.06
N VAL A 39 -4.31 -0.23 -14.48
CA VAL A 39 -5.27 0.43 -13.59
C VAL A 39 -6.34 -0.56 -13.13
N LEU A 40 -6.52 -0.65 -11.81
CA LEU A 40 -7.43 -1.57 -11.12
C LEU A 40 -8.75 -0.89 -10.72
N LEU A 41 -8.66 0.37 -10.30
CA LEU A 41 -9.77 1.17 -9.81
C LEU A 41 -9.59 2.59 -10.34
N SER A 42 -10.66 3.18 -10.85
CA SER A 42 -10.72 4.61 -11.11
C SER A 42 -12.06 5.15 -10.63
N THR A 43 -12.04 6.02 -9.61
CA THR A 43 -13.21 6.72 -9.10
C THR A 43 -13.09 8.21 -9.41
N PRO A 44 -14.09 9.03 -9.09
CA PRO A 44 -13.95 10.49 -9.19
C PRO A 44 -12.81 11.06 -8.33
N ARG A 45 -12.36 10.35 -7.29
CA ARG A 45 -11.41 10.89 -6.31
C ARG A 45 -10.15 10.06 -6.11
N VAL A 46 -10.17 8.77 -6.42
CA VAL A 46 -9.09 7.81 -6.13
C VAL A 46 -8.78 6.96 -7.35
N LEU A 47 -7.50 6.62 -7.52
CA LEU A 47 -7.03 5.62 -8.46
C LEU A 47 -6.31 4.51 -7.68
N ALA A 48 -6.44 3.27 -8.16
CA ALA A 48 -5.56 2.18 -7.77
C ALA A 48 -4.98 1.52 -9.02
N PHE A 49 -3.68 1.25 -9.03
CA PHE A 49 -2.97 0.67 -10.17
C PHE A 49 -1.75 -0.14 -9.71
N LEU A 50 -1.28 -1.04 -10.56
CA LEU A 50 -0.06 -1.81 -10.29
C LEU A 50 1.17 -0.91 -10.37
N ASP A 51 2.09 -1.06 -9.41
CA ASP A 51 3.38 -0.40 -9.46
C ASP A 51 4.22 -0.96 -10.62
N VAL A 52 4.76 -0.07 -11.45
CA VAL A 52 5.61 -0.42 -12.61
C VAL A 52 7.02 -0.85 -12.18
N GLN A 53 7.44 -0.56 -10.94
CA GLN A 53 8.69 -1.00 -10.34
C GLN A 53 8.42 -1.77 -9.04
N PRO A 54 7.73 -2.92 -9.11
CA PRO A 54 7.33 -3.67 -7.93
C PRO A 54 8.53 -4.27 -7.22
N LEU A 55 8.48 -4.34 -5.89
CA LEU A 55 9.52 -5.02 -5.11
C LEU A 55 9.66 -6.47 -5.59
N THR A 56 10.89 -6.92 -5.85
CA THR A 56 11.20 -8.25 -6.42
C THR A 56 10.65 -9.42 -5.59
N THR A 57 10.43 -9.21 -4.30
CA THR A 57 9.91 -10.21 -3.35
C THR A 57 8.40 -10.17 -3.12
N SER A 58 7.67 -9.28 -3.80
CA SER A 58 6.22 -9.10 -3.60
C SER A 58 5.39 -10.01 -4.51
N ALA A 59 4.25 -10.48 -4.01
CA ALA A 59 3.24 -11.22 -4.78
C ALA A 59 2.37 -10.27 -5.61
N ALA A 60 2.06 -9.09 -5.07
CA ALA A 60 1.42 -7.98 -5.76
C ALA A 60 1.88 -6.68 -5.08
N HIS A 61 2.03 -5.61 -5.86
CA HIS A 61 2.38 -4.28 -5.36
C HIS A 61 1.46 -3.27 -6.04
N ILE A 62 0.53 -2.73 -5.27
CA ILE A 62 -0.52 -1.84 -5.75
C ILE A 62 -0.28 -0.45 -5.16
N LEU A 63 -0.40 0.59 -5.98
CA LEU A 63 -0.43 1.97 -5.53
C LEU A 63 -1.86 2.48 -5.49
N ILE A 64 -2.23 3.15 -4.40
CA ILE A 64 -3.55 3.78 -4.22
C ILE A 64 -3.32 5.28 -3.95
N THR A 65 -3.88 6.13 -4.80
CA THR A 65 -3.56 7.57 -4.84
C THR A 65 -4.84 8.41 -5.01
N PRO A 66 -4.93 9.62 -4.42
CA PRO A 66 -5.96 10.56 -4.81
C PRO A 66 -5.71 11.05 -6.23
N ARG A 67 -6.76 11.51 -6.91
CA ARG A 67 -6.68 12.17 -8.22
C ARG A 67 -6.14 13.60 -8.11
N ALA A 68 -6.48 14.29 -7.02
CA ALA A 68 -5.90 15.60 -6.72
C ALA A 68 -4.40 15.46 -6.50
N HIS A 69 -3.63 16.37 -7.08
CA HIS A 69 -2.21 16.51 -6.83
C HIS A 69 -2.00 17.06 -5.41
N THR A 70 -1.59 16.18 -4.52
CA THR A 70 -1.27 16.54 -3.14
C THR A 70 0.10 15.97 -2.81
N PRO A 71 1.15 16.79 -2.63
CA PRO A 71 2.50 16.27 -2.46
C PRO A 71 2.68 15.38 -1.23
N THR A 72 2.08 15.75 -0.09
CA THR A 72 2.19 15.01 1.16
C THR A 72 0.83 14.93 1.87
N LEU A 73 0.71 14.05 2.86
CA LEU A 73 -0.52 13.94 3.66
C LEU A 73 -0.89 15.25 4.37
N LEU A 74 0.07 16.13 4.63
CA LEU A 74 -0.16 17.40 5.33
C LEU A 74 -1.12 18.33 4.58
N GLN A 75 -1.24 18.18 3.26
CA GLN A 75 -2.14 18.99 2.43
C GLN A 75 -3.35 18.19 1.92
N LEU A 76 -3.55 16.96 2.37
CA LEU A 76 -4.63 16.09 1.90
C LEU A 76 -5.98 16.59 2.42
N SER A 77 -6.94 16.80 1.51
CA SER A 77 -8.28 17.22 1.91
C SER A 77 -9.00 16.12 2.68
N SER A 78 -9.93 16.48 3.56
CA SER A 78 -10.75 15.50 4.32
C SER A 78 -11.57 14.60 3.40
N GLN A 79 -12.02 15.12 2.26
CA GLN A 79 -12.74 14.34 1.26
C GLN A 79 -11.81 13.31 0.59
N ASP A 80 -10.55 13.67 0.29
CA ASP A 80 -9.53 12.74 -0.26
C ASP A 80 -9.13 11.69 0.75
N ALA A 81 -8.93 12.09 1.99
CA ALA A 81 -8.66 11.17 3.09
C ALA A 81 -9.79 10.14 3.27
N LYS A 82 -11.06 10.59 3.24
CA LYS A 82 -12.21 9.68 3.33
C LYS A 82 -12.25 8.70 2.17
N ALA A 83 -12.14 9.19 0.93
CA ALA A 83 -12.21 8.34 -0.26
C ALA A 83 -11.05 7.33 -0.31
N LEU A 84 -9.84 7.72 0.11
CA LEU A 84 -8.70 6.82 0.25
C LEU A 84 -8.96 5.76 1.34
N GLY A 85 -9.49 6.18 2.50
CA GLY A 85 -9.83 5.28 3.59
C GLY A 85 -10.86 4.20 3.22
N GLU A 86 -11.81 4.52 2.33
CA GLU A 86 -12.76 3.56 1.77
C GLU A 86 -12.09 2.62 0.74
N ALA A 87 -11.22 3.17 -0.13
CA ALA A 87 -10.56 2.42 -1.18
C ALA A 87 -9.51 1.42 -0.68
N LEU A 88 -8.72 1.80 0.33
CA LEU A 88 -7.65 0.97 0.90
C LEU A 88 -8.11 -0.47 1.25
N PRO A 89 -9.11 -0.67 2.13
CA PRO A 89 -9.55 -2.01 2.51
C PRO A 89 -10.29 -2.73 1.37
N ALA A 90 -10.99 -2.00 0.48
CA ALA A 90 -11.65 -2.60 -0.67
C ALA A 90 -10.64 -3.21 -1.65
N VAL A 91 -9.59 -2.47 -1.99
CA VAL A 91 -8.51 -2.94 -2.88
C VAL A 91 -7.72 -4.06 -2.22
N ALA A 92 -7.43 -3.97 -0.91
CA ALA A 92 -6.73 -5.04 -0.20
C ALA A 92 -7.49 -6.37 -0.20
N ARG A 93 -8.79 -6.37 0.10
CA ARG A 93 -9.61 -7.59 0.06
C ARG A 93 -9.71 -8.17 -1.36
N ALA A 94 -9.83 -7.32 -2.37
CA ALA A 94 -9.88 -7.77 -3.76
C ALA A 94 -8.55 -8.42 -4.18
N ALA A 95 -7.43 -7.80 -3.81
CA ALA A 95 -6.10 -8.34 -4.08
C ALA A 95 -5.85 -9.65 -3.35
N ALA A 96 -6.24 -9.76 -2.08
CA ALA A 96 -6.17 -11.00 -1.33
C ALA A 96 -6.91 -12.15 -2.02
N LYS A 97 -8.16 -11.92 -2.44
CA LYS A 97 -8.96 -12.91 -3.17
C LYS A 97 -8.34 -13.28 -4.52
N ALA A 98 -7.84 -12.31 -5.26
CA ALA A 98 -7.16 -12.55 -6.55
C ALA A 98 -5.88 -13.39 -6.37
N LEU A 99 -5.22 -13.28 -5.21
CA LEU A 99 -4.08 -14.09 -4.81
C LEU A 99 -4.47 -15.46 -4.19
N GLY A 100 -5.76 -15.81 -4.17
CA GLY A 100 -6.26 -17.10 -3.68
C GLY A 100 -6.65 -17.15 -2.20
N TYR A 101 -6.56 -16.03 -1.48
CA TYR A 101 -6.97 -15.95 -0.07
C TYR A 101 -8.48 -15.69 0.02
N ASN A 102 -9.27 -16.77 -0.07
CA ASN A 102 -10.74 -16.67 -0.15
C ASN A 102 -11.41 -16.51 1.22
N ASP A 103 -10.81 -17.03 2.29
CA ASP A 103 -11.31 -16.92 3.66
C ASP A 103 -10.67 -15.71 4.36
N GLN A 104 -11.35 -14.56 4.26
CA GLN A 104 -10.91 -13.30 4.86
C GLN A 104 -11.51 -13.06 6.25
N ASP A 105 -12.47 -13.90 6.66
CA ASP A 105 -13.21 -13.77 7.93
C ASP A 105 -12.70 -14.76 8.99
N SER A 106 -11.74 -15.62 8.62
CA SER A 106 -11.08 -16.52 9.55
C SER A 106 -10.36 -15.74 10.65
N ASN A 107 -10.59 -16.14 11.91
CA ASN A 107 -9.82 -15.65 13.06
C ASN A 107 -8.42 -16.30 13.18
N ASP A 108 -8.00 -17.11 12.20
CA ASP A 108 -6.64 -17.63 12.15
C ASP A 108 -5.70 -16.55 11.63
N TYR A 109 -4.71 -16.18 12.44
CA TYR A 109 -3.72 -15.15 12.08
C TYR A 109 -2.91 -15.55 10.83
N ASN A 110 -2.73 -16.85 10.57
CA ASN A 110 -1.87 -17.36 9.50
C ASN A 110 -2.61 -17.72 8.19
N SER A 111 -3.94 -17.59 8.17
CA SER A 111 -4.77 -17.85 6.98
C SER A 111 -4.99 -16.60 6.12
N SER A 112 -4.69 -15.42 6.65
CA SER A 112 -4.71 -14.15 5.91
C SER A 112 -3.41 -13.95 5.12
N PRO A 113 -3.44 -13.17 4.02
CA PRO A 113 -2.22 -12.79 3.33
C PRO A 113 -1.39 -11.82 4.15
N ASP A 114 -0.08 -12.01 4.14
CA ASP A 114 0.86 -11.03 4.67
C ASP A 114 1.05 -9.87 3.68
N PHE A 115 0.82 -8.63 4.12
CA PHE A 115 1.09 -7.46 3.31
C PHE A 115 1.53 -6.26 4.14
N ASN A 116 2.26 -5.33 3.52
CA ASN A 116 2.63 -4.05 4.09
C ASN A 116 1.79 -2.93 3.46
N LEU A 117 1.33 -1.99 4.27
CA LEU A 117 0.73 -0.73 3.83
C LEU A 117 1.69 0.41 4.19
N ILE A 118 2.23 1.11 3.19
CA ILE A 118 3.29 2.11 3.39
C ILE A 118 2.90 3.41 2.70
N GLN A 119 3.13 4.53 3.35
CA GLN A 119 2.98 5.87 2.77
C GLN A 119 4.12 6.75 3.28
N ASN A 120 4.83 7.40 2.34
CA ASN A 120 6.01 8.21 2.64
C ASN A 120 5.71 9.70 2.42
N ASN A 121 6.16 10.57 3.32
CA ASN A 121 6.03 12.03 3.21
C ASN A 121 7.42 12.69 3.18
N GLY A 122 7.79 13.25 2.03
CA GLY A 122 9.04 13.96 1.79
C GLY A 122 10.22 13.05 1.37
N PRO A 123 11.26 13.62 0.72
CA PRO A 123 12.40 12.85 0.21
C PRO A 123 13.17 12.08 1.30
N GLY A 124 13.30 12.66 2.50
CA GLY A 124 13.98 12.03 3.63
C GLY A 124 13.28 10.77 4.15
N ALA A 125 11.98 10.60 3.86
CA ALA A 125 11.20 9.40 4.16
C ALA A 125 11.13 8.42 2.97
N GLY A 126 11.89 8.66 1.90
CA GLY A 126 11.89 7.80 0.71
C GLY A 126 10.74 8.06 -0.28
N GLN A 127 10.03 9.19 -0.17
CA GLN A 127 9.04 9.59 -1.17
C GLN A 127 9.75 10.12 -2.42
N THR A 128 9.52 9.49 -3.58
CA THR A 128 10.13 9.94 -4.85
C THR A 128 9.16 10.51 -5.86
N VAL A 129 7.88 10.18 -5.77
CA VAL A 129 6.83 10.91 -6.49
C VAL A 129 6.14 11.83 -5.48
N PRO A 130 6.25 13.16 -5.62
CA PRO A 130 5.63 14.13 -4.72
C PRO A 130 4.12 14.24 -4.99
N HIS A 131 3.42 13.12 -4.76
CA HIS A 131 1.97 12.97 -4.85
C HIS A 131 1.61 11.87 -3.87
N VAL A 132 0.65 12.06 -2.97
CA VAL A 132 0.27 11.07 -1.94
C VAL A 132 -0.04 9.72 -2.60
N HIS A 133 0.62 8.66 -2.19
CA HIS A 133 0.31 7.31 -2.64
C HIS A 133 0.58 6.32 -1.52
N PHE A 134 -0.31 5.34 -1.40
CA PHE A 134 -0.16 4.23 -0.48
C PHE A 134 0.33 3.02 -1.28
N HIS A 135 1.45 2.45 -0.85
CA HIS A 135 1.92 1.16 -1.32
C HIS A 135 1.20 0.06 -0.54
N LEU A 136 0.54 -0.82 -1.27
CA LEU A 136 -0.01 -2.06 -0.75
C LEU A 136 0.81 -3.22 -1.32
N VAL A 137 1.71 -3.77 -0.49
CA VAL A 137 2.73 -4.74 -0.90
C VAL A 137 2.43 -6.10 -0.29
N PHE A 138 1.88 -7.01 -1.07
CA PHE A 138 1.67 -8.40 -0.67
C PHE A 138 2.98 -9.18 -0.68
N ARG A 139 3.22 -9.98 0.34
CA ARG A 139 4.43 -10.78 0.50
C ARG A 139 4.22 -12.17 -0.08
N LYS A 140 5.21 -12.69 -0.81
CA LYS A 140 5.22 -14.12 -1.16
C LYS A 140 5.43 -14.93 0.14
N LYS A 141 4.60 -15.95 0.37
CA LYS A 141 4.82 -16.90 1.47
C LYS A 141 6.13 -17.64 1.19
N ASN A 142 7.09 -17.59 2.11
CA ASN A 142 8.34 -18.32 1.93
C ASN A 142 8.01 -19.82 1.83
N SER A 143 8.31 -20.45 0.69
CA SER A 143 8.17 -21.90 0.49
C SER A 143 9.30 -22.72 1.14
N SER A 144 10.04 -22.15 2.09
CA SER A 144 11.05 -22.87 2.86
C SER A 144 10.48 -23.38 4.17
N SER A 145 10.01 -24.63 4.13
CA SER A 145 9.90 -25.51 5.28
C SER A 145 11.29 -25.80 5.88
N SER A 146 11.90 -24.79 6.50
CA SER A 146 12.99 -24.97 7.44
C SER A 146 12.49 -24.41 8.76
N SER A 147 11.85 -25.30 9.52
CA SER A 147 11.39 -25.12 10.88
C SER A 147 12.58 -24.83 11.79
N SER A 148 13.11 -23.60 11.77
CA SER A 148 13.95 -23.11 12.86
C SER A 148 13.02 -22.65 13.97
N SER A 149 12.75 -23.56 14.90
CA SER A 149 12.04 -23.29 16.15
C SER A 149 12.81 -22.26 16.98
N SER A 150 12.45 -20.98 16.85
CA SER A 150 12.80 -19.96 17.85
C SER A 150 11.62 -19.84 18.80
N SER A 151 11.72 -20.50 19.95
CA SER A 151 10.83 -20.28 21.08
C SER A 151 10.99 -18.84 21.58
N SER A 152 10.00 -17.98 21.32
CA SER A 152 9.88 -16.70 22.02
C SER A 152 9.36 -16.97 23.44
N PRO A 153 9.97 -16.41 24.50
CA PRO A 153 9.44 -16.56 25.84
C PRO A 153 8.18 -15.69 25.99
N THR A 154 7.04 -16.32 26.22
CA THR A 154 5.80 -15.68 26.66
C THR A 154 5.87 -15.43 28.16
N THR A 155 6.33 -14.25 28.57
CA THR A 155 6.04 -13.70 29.91
C THR A 155 4.98 -12.63 29.75
N GLY A 156 3.74 -12.95 30.12
CA GLY A 156 2.64 -11.99 30.14
C GLY A 156 2.92 -10.85 31.11
N PHE A 157 2.77 -9.62 30.64
CA PHE A 157 2.78 -8.43 31.47
C PHE A 157 1.36 -7.87 31.53
N SER A 158 0.78 -7.87 32.73
CA SER A 158 -0.42 -7.08 33.03
C SER A 158 -0.02 -5.60 33.11
N LEU A 159 -0.77 -4.74 32.43
CA LEU A 159 -0.47 -3.32 32.30
C LEU A 159 -1.39 -2.52 33.22
N ASP A 160 -0.85 -2.05 34.34
CA ASP A 160 -1.47 -1.01 35.15
C ASP A 160 -1.03 0.37 34.63
N SER A 161 -1.92 1.37 34.66
CA SER A 161 -1.82 2.63 33.89
C SER A 161 -0.55 3.45 34.14
N ASP A 162 0.09 3.29 35.29
CA ASP A 162 1.30 4.05 35.68
C ASP A 162 2.59 3.58 34.97
N HIS A 163 2.59 2.40 34.33
CA HIS A 163 3.76 1.90 33.60
C HIS A 163 3.94 2.50 32.20
N THR A 164 2.85 2.99 31.58
CA THR A 164 2.86 3.53 30.22
C THR A 164 3.73 4.78 30.11
N GLU A 165 3.70 5.64 31.14
CA GLU A 165 4.46 6.88 31.17
C GLU A 165 5.97 6.65 31.38
N LYS A 166 6.33 5.58 32.10
CA LYS A 166 7.72 5.15 32.31
C LYS A 166 8.33 4.53 31.05
N ILE A 167 7.56 3.74 30.30
CA ILE A 167 8.02 3.15 29.03
C ILE A 167 8.24 4.25 27.99
N ALA A 168 7.33 5.23 27.89
CA ALA A 168 7.48 6.38 26.99
C ALA A 168 8.76 7.19 27.27
N LYS A 169 9.11 7.41 28.55
CA LYS A 169 10.35 8.09 28.95
C LYS A 169 11.62 7.26 28.72
N THR A 170 11.53 5.94 28.83
CA THR A 170 12.68 5.04 28.61
C THR A 170 12.98 4.83 27.12
N MET A 171 11.96 4.82 26.26
CA MET A 171 12.10 4.77 24.79
C MET A 171 12.80 6.02 24.22
N LEU A 172 12.73 7.15 24.91
CA LEU A 172 13.39 8.40 24.50
C LEU A 172 14.88 8.47 24.91
N THR A 173 15.38 7.58 25.77
CA THR A 173 16.70 7.74 26.41
C THR A 173 17.72 6.66 26.09
N ASP A 174 17.35 5.56 25.43
CA ASP A 174 18.29 4.45 25.20
C ASP A 174 18.45 4.10 23.71
N SER A 175 19.22 4.93 23.01
CA SER A 175 19.48 4.83 21.56
C SER A 175 20.36 3.63 21.14
N ASN A 176 20.77 2.78 22.08
CA ASN A 176 21.91 1.86 21.88
C ASN A 176 21.58 0.36 21.93
N ARG A 177 20.30 -0.04 22.10
CA ARG A 177 19.92 -1.46 22.20
C ARG A 177 19.75 -2.21 20.86
N PHE A 178 19.62 -1.50 19.73
CA PHE A 178 19.43 -2.13 18.42
C PHE A 178 20.74 -2.38 17.63
N ALA A 179 21.91 -2.06 18.20
CA ALA A 179 23.16 -1.95 17.44
C ALA A 179 24.00 -3.24 17.30
N LYS A 180 23.49 -4.44 17.61
CA LYS A 180 24.31 -5.68 17.57
C LYS A 180 23.60 -6.88 16.94
N THR A 181 23.58 -6.94 15.61
CA THR A 181 23.64 -8.21 14.83
C THR A 181 23.89 -7.89 13.35
N PRO A 182 25.08 -8.21 12.78
CA PRO A 182 25.43 -7.80 11.40
C PRO A 182 24.70 -8.57 10.29
N ALA A 183 24.10 -9.73 10.59
CA ALA A 183 23.48 -10.61 9.59
C ALA A 183 21.98 -10.35 9.34
N LEU A 184 21.28 -9.65 10.24
CA LEU A 184 19.88 -9.22 10.07
C LEU A 184 19.76 -7.89 9.29
N ARG A 185 20.78 -7.57 8.47
CA ARG A 185 20.91 -6.33 7.71
C ARG A 185 20.68 -6.51 6.22
N TRP A 186 19.98 -7.57 5.82
CA TRP A 186 18.96 -7.40 4.79
C TRP A 186 17.92 -6.46 5.39
N SER A 187 18.18 -5.16 5.26
CA SER A 187 17.50 -4.13 6.02
C SER A 187 15.99 -4.22 5.76
N TYR A 188 15.18 -4.03 6.80
CA TYR A 188 13.75 -3.78 6.66
C TYR A 188 13.48 -2.76 5.55
N ALA A 189 14.38 -1.78 5.39
CA ALA A 189 14.37 -0.83 4.29
C ALA A 189 14.55 -1.46 2.89
N ALA A 190 15.39 -2.48 2.68
CA ALA A 190 15.44 -3.21 1.42
C ALA A 190 14.19 -4.09 1.20
N GLN A 191 13.56 -4.55 2.28
CA GLN A 191 12.32 -5.33 2.22
C GLN A 191 11.06 -4.47 1.93
N VAL A 192 11.10 -3.20 2.32
CA VAL A 192 9.99 -2.23 2.23
C VAL A 192 10.19 -1.23 1.07
N PHE A 193 11.43 -0.88 0.75
CA PHE A 193 11.82 0.12 -0.25
C PHE A 193 12.77 -0.43 -1.34
N GLY A 194 13.04 -1.74 -1.35
CA GLY A 194 13.98 -2.38 -2.29
C GLY A 194 13.55 -2.27 -3.75
N ARG A 195 14.11 -1.28 -4.45
CA ARG A 195 13.90 -1.11 -5.89
C ARG A 195 14.55 -2.24 -6.67
N GLY A 196 13.81 -2.81 -7.60
CA GLY A 196 14.31 -3.76 -8.58
C GLY A 196 13.20 -4.16 -9.51
N GLN A 197 13.39 -3.96 -10.81
CA GLN A 197 12.41 -4.38 -11.82
C GLN A 197 12.28 -5.92 -11.76
N ARG A 198 11.06 -6.43 -11.60
CA ARG A 198 10.79 -7.86 -11.74
C ARG A 198 11.02 -8.26 -13.20
N THR A 199 11.69 -9.39 -13.41
CA THR A 199 11.78 -10.04 -14.73
C THR A 199 10.76 -11.19 -14.85
N ASP A 200 10.05 -11.50 -13.77
CA ASP A 200 9.09 -12.61 -13.62
C ASP A 200 7.63 -12.15 -13.49
N LEU A 201 7.36 -10.85 -13.66
CA LEU A 201 6.02 -10.38 -14.06
C LEU A 201 6.08 -10.26 -15.57
N ASP A 202 5.73 -11.35 -16.24
CA ASP A 202 5.37 -11.27 -17.64
C ASP A 202 4.12 -10.38 -17.80
N ASP A 203 3.98 -9.78 -18.98
CA ASP A 203 2.74 -9.09 -19.35
C ASP A 203 1.52 -10.00 -19.15
N ASP A 204 1.70 -11.32 -19.28
CA ASP A 204 0.69 -12.37 -19.10
C ASP A 204 0.06 -12.37 -17.69
N TRP A 205 0.84 -12.24 -16.62
CA TRP A 205 0.28 -12.17 -15.26
C TRP A 205 -0.64 -10.96 -15.06
N THR A 206 -0.22 -9.80 -15.59
CA THR A 206 -1.01 -8.56 -15.52
C THR A 206 -2.32 -8.70 -16.29
N HIS A 207 -2.28 -9.30 -17.48
CA HIS A 207 -3.46 -9.57 -18.30
C HIS A 207 -4.46 -10.52 -17.62
N HIS A 208 -4.01 -11.41 -16.75
CA HIS A 208 -4.90 -12.31 -16.01
C HIS A 208 -5.47 -11.67 -14.73
N ILE A 209 -4.64 -10.99 -13.94
CA ILE A 209 -5.02 -10.54 -12.60
C ILE A 209 -5.84 -9.25 -12.63
N VAL A 210 -5.54 -8.30 -13.52
CA VAL A 210 -6.19 -6.98 -13.52
C VAL A 210 -7.69 -7.09 -13.81
N PRO A 211 -8.15 -7.86 -14.81
CA PRO A 211 -9.58 -8.06 -15.02
C PRO A 211 -10.29 -8.69 -13.82
N GLN A 212 -9.63 -9.59 -13.07
CA GLN A 212 -10.17 -10.16 -11.84
C GLN A 212 -10.28 -9.11 -10.74
N LEU A 213 -9.21 -8.33 -10.52
CA LEU A 213 -9.18 -7.25 -9.54
C LEU A 213 -10.27 -6.22 -9.81
N ARG A 214 -10.43 -5.77 -11.06
CA ARG A 214 -11.50 -4.84 -11.48
C ARG A 214 -12.90 -5.34 -11.11
N LYS A 215 -13.15 -6.66 -11.20
CA LYS A 215 -14.43 -7.27 -10.82
C LYS A 215 -14.61 -7.43 -9.31
N LEU A 216 -13.50 -7.64 -8.59
CA LEU A 216 -13.51 -7.92 -7.15
C LEU A 216 -13.54 -6.66 -6.28
N ILE A 217 -13.01 -5.54 -6.77
CA ILE A 217 -13.03 -4.26 -6.04
C ILE A 217 -14.47 -3.75 -5.98
N LYS A 218 -14.98 -3.59 -4.75
CA LYS A 218 -16.31 -3.02 -4.46
C LYS A 218 -16.12 -1.90 -3.44
N LEU A 219 -16.55 -0.70 -3.81
CA LEU A 219 -16.60 0.49 -2.95
C LEU A 219 -18.01 0.69 -2.40
#